data_AF-A0A6N2N226-F1
#
_entry.id   AF-A0A6N2N226-F1
#
_cell.length_a   1.000
_cell.length_b   1.000
_cell.length_c   1.000
_cell.angle_alpha   90.00
_cell.angle_beta   90.00
_cell.angle_gamma   90.00
#
_symmetry.space_group_name_H-M   'P 1'
#
loop_
_entity.id
_entity.type
_entity.pdbx_description
1 polymer ?
#
loop_
_entity_poly.entity_id
_entity_poly.type
_entity_poly.pdbx_seq_one_letter_code
_entity_poly.pdbx_strand_id
1 'polypeptide(L)'
;MMLMSKLVNGYRAQSSGLVDALAATEELVDTARSWALDIYNCKKPWVPSLYRTDKLEPLGEARSMFNFARLLAQKQTPNLRHPLVCIDVIEEGVVSGPRVGLLKESEALLELQQSDTCKSLVHFFFAQRGTAKVPGISDLGLVPRKVNKVAVVGGGLMGSGIATELILSKYPVTLKEVDKKFLTAGIDRIKGSE
;
A
#
# COMPACT_ATOMS: atom_id res chain seq x y z
N MET A 1 -5.38 1.04 7.47
CA MET A 1 -5.43 0.71 6.03
C MET A 1 -5.65 1.96 5.19
N MET A 2 -6.75 2.70 5.39
CA MET A 2 -7.12 3.86 4.55
C MET A 2 -6.11 5.01 4.57
N LEU A 3 -5.65 5.46 5.75
CA LEU A 3 -4.71 6.60 5.84
C LEU A 3 -3.32 6.32 5.23
N MET A 4 -2.82 5.09 5.37
CA MET A 4 -1.47 4.72 4.92
C MET A 4 -1.44 4.09 3.52
N SER A 5 -2.61 3.82 2.93
CA SER A 5 -2.76 3.09 1.67
C SER A 5 -1.97 1.76 1.61
N LYS A 6 -1.73 1.12 2.77
CA LYS A 6 -0.99 -0.14 2.85
C LYS A 6 -1.90 -1.32 2.53
N LEU A 7 -1.42 -2.19 1.64
CA LEU A 7 -2.03 -3.47 1.34
C LEU A 7 -1.97 -4.42 2.55
N VAL A 8 -2.96 -5.29 2.65
CA VAL A 8 -3.06 -6.32 3.69
C VAL A 8 -3.13 -7.68 2.99
N ASN A 9 -2.28 -8.62 3.41
CA ASN A 9 -2.30 -9.99 2.87
C ASN A 9 -3.46 -10.82 3.45
N GLY A 10 -3.74 -11.98 2.85
CA GLY A 10 -4.86 -12.84 3.26
C GLY A 10 -4.85 -13.20 4.74
N TYR A 11 -3.70 -13.62 5.28
CA TYR A 11 -3.56 -13.99 6.70
C TYR A 11 -3.92 -12.84 7.65
N ARG A 12 -3.38 -11.64 7.40
CA ARG A 12 -3.71 -10.47 8.22
C ARG A 12 -5.17 -10.06 8.05
N ALA A 13 -5.70 -10.13 6.84
CA ALA A 13 -7.10 -9.83 6.56
C ALA A 13 -8.06 -10.81 7.27
N GLN A 14 -7.68 -12.07 7.39
CA GLN A 14 -8.43 -13.05 8.17
C GLN A 14 -8.37 -12.74 9.67
N SER A 15 -7.18 -12.46 10.21
CA SER A 15 -7.01 -12.13 11.61
C SER A 15 -7.76 -10.85 12.04
N SER A 16 -7.90 -9.87 11.14
CA SER A 16 -8.69 -8.67 11.40
C SER A 16 -10.20 -8.87 11.13
N GLY A 17 -10.60 -10.04 10.63
CA GLY A 17 -11.97 -10.38 10.25
C GLY A 17 -12.52 -9.54 9.10
N LEU A 18 -11.66 -9.17 8.15
CA LEU A 18 -12.03 -8.65 6.82
C LEU A 18 -12.31 -9.81 5.84
N VAL A 19 -11.66 -10.94 6.05
CA VAL A 19 -11.83 -12.19 5.29
C VAL A 19 -12.28 -13.29 6.26
N ASP A 20 -13.32 -14.03 5.92
CA ASP A 20 -13.86 -15.07 6.82
C ASP A 20 -13.07 -16.38 6.76
N ALA A 21 -12.51 -16.74 5.60
CA ALA A 21 -11.73 -17.96 5.40
C ALA A 21 -10.66 -17.80 4.32
N LEU A 22 -9.60 -18.60 4.45
CA LEU A 22 -8.54 -18.75 3.44
C LEU A 22 -8.75 -20.08 2.71
N ALA A 23 -8.49 -20.07 1.40
CA ALA A 23 -8.56 -21.26 0.55
C ALA A 23 -7.38 -21.26 -0.41
N ALA A 24 -7.03 -22.45 -0.92
CA ALA A 24 -6.11 -22.56 -2.05
C ALA A 24 -6.72 -21.92 -3.30
N THR A 25 -5.88 -21.42 -4.21
CA THR A 25 -6.33 -20.73 -5.43
C THR A 25 -7.28 -21.60 -6.27
N GLU A 26 -7.02 -22.90 -6.33
CA GLU A 26 -7.79 -23.87 -7.11
C GLU A 26 -9.18 -24.15 -6.52
N GLU A 27 -9.33 -24.01 -5.19
CA GLU A 27 -10.54 -24.35 -4.45
C GLU A 27 -11.38 -23.12 -4.06
N LEU A 28 -10.91 -21.92 -4.40
CA LEU A 28 -11.50 -20.66 -3.93
C LEU A 28 -12.98 -20.54 -4.30
N VAL A 29 -13.33 -20.87 -5.55
CA VAL A 29 -14.70 -20.77 -6.06
C VAL A 29 -15.60 -21.81 -5.41
N ASP A 30 -15.13 -23.06 -5.27
CA ASP A 30 -15.92 -24.12 -4.66
C ASP A 30 -16.15 -23.88 -3.17
N THR A 31 -15.14 -23.39 -2.46
CA THR A 31 -15.26 -22.93 -1.07
C THR A 31 -16.30 -21.81 -0.95
N ALA A 32 -16.26 -20.82 -1.83
CA ALA A 32 -17.23 -19.72 -1.83
C ALA A 32 -18.67 -20.18 -2.13
N ARG A 33 -18.83 -21.12 -3.08
CA ARG A 33 -20.14 -21.72 -3.40
C ARG A 33 -20.70 -22.51 -2.21
N SER A 34 -19.87 -23.33 -1.57
CA SER A 34 -20.27 -24.04 -0.36
C SER A 34 -20.67 -23.07 0.74
N TRP A 35 -19.92 -21.97 0.91
CA TRP A 35 -20.22 -20.95 1.92
C TRP A 35 -21.57 -20.26 1.66
N ALA A 36 -21.89 -19.96 0.39
CA ALA A 36 -23.17 -19.40 0.01
C ALA A 36 -24.34 -20.38 0.29
N LEU A 37 -24.15 -21.67 0.00
CA LEU A 37 -25.13 -22.71 0.34
C LEU A 37 -25.27 -22.88 1.86
N ASP A 38 -24.19 -22.74 2.62
CA ASP A 38 -24.25 -22.78 4.09
C ASP A 38 -25.03 -21.60 4.67
N ILE A 39 -24.92 -20.40 4.08
CA ILE A 39 -25.76 -19.25 4.45
C ILE A 39 -27.23 -19.54 4.12
N TYR A 40 -27.52 -20.04 2.92
CA TYR A 40 -28.88 -20.37 2.50
C TYR A 40 -29.53 -21.43 3.40
N ASN A 41 -28.77 -22.44 3.80
CA ASN A 41 -29.22 -23.51 4.69
C ASN A 41 -29.13 -23.12 6.18
N CYS A 42 -28.93 -21.84 6.51
CA CYS A 42 -28.83 -21.32 7.88
C CYS A 42 -27.73 -21.96 8.75
N LYS A 43 -26.70 -22.56 8.13
CA LYS A 43 -25.51 -23.09 8.83
C LYS A 43 -24.51 -21.99 9.15
N LYS A 44 -24.55 -20.88 8.41
CA LYS A 44 -23.73 -19.68 8.62
C LYS A 44 -24.59 -18.43 8.63
N PRO A 45 -24.21 -17.38 9.39
CA PRO A 45 -24.99 -16.16 9.47
C PRO A 45 -24.88 -15.35 8.17
N TRP A 46 -25.99 -14.75 7.74
CA TRP A 46 -25.97 -13.68 6.76
C TRP A 46 -25.79 -12.35 7.48
N VAL A 47 -24.58 -11.77 7.41
CA VAL A 47 -24.23 -10.54 8.12
C VAL A 47 -24.17 -9.36 7.14
N PRO A 48 -25.08 -8.38 7.23
CA PRO A 48 -24.99 -7.16 6.44
C PRO A 48 -23.93 -6.20 7.03
N SER A 49 -22.74 -6.17 6.44
CA SER A 49 -21.57 -5.43 6.96
C SER A 49 -21.83 -3.94 7.21
N LEU A 50 -22.72 -3.30 6.44
CA LEU A 50 -23.04 -1.88 6.58
C LEU A 50 -23.63 -1.53 7.97
N TYR A 51 -24.32 -2.47 8.60
CA TYR A 51 -24.99 -2.27 9.89
C TYR A 51 -24.27 -2.96 11.06
N ARG A 52 -23.08 -3.51 10.81
CA ARG A 52 -22.31 -4.26 11.79
C ARG A 52 -21.58 -3.30 12.74
N THR A 53 -21.83 -3.44 14.05
CA THR A 53 -21.29 -2.56 15.10
C THR A 53 -20.42 -3.29 16.14
N ASP A 54 -20.25 -4.60 16.03
CA ASP A 54 -19.50 -5.44 16.96
C ASP A 54 -18.02 -5.06 17.12
N LYS A 55 -17.45 -4.35 16.14
CA LYS A 55 -16.07 -3.87 16.13
C LYS A 55 -15.94 -2.35 16.34
N LEU A 56 -17.04 -1.66 16.63
CA LEU A 56 -17.00 -0.23 16.91
C LEU A 56 -16.83 -0.02 18.41
N GLU A 57 -15.86 0.82 18.76
CA GLU A 57 -15.71 1.28 20.13
C GLU A 57 -16.88 2.18 20.55
N PRO A 58 -17.17 2.30 21.86
CA PRO A 58 -18.15 3.25 22.36
C PRO A 58 -17.86 4.67 21.86
N LEU A 59 -18.91 5.47 21.62
CA LEU A 59 -18.80 6.78 20.96
C LEU A 59 -17.76 7.73 21.61
N GLY A 60 -17.59 7.69 22.93
CA GLY A 60 -16.59 8.50 23.63
C GLY A 60 -15.15 8.13 23.26
N GLU A 61 -14.86 6.82 23.19
CA GLU A 61 -13.56 6.29 22.79
C GLU A 61 -13.32 6.44 21.29
N ALA A 62 -14.35 6.20 20.46
CA ALA A 62 -14.25 6.42 19.02
C ALA A 62 -13.86 7.87 18.68
N ARG A 63 -14.44 8.86 19.37
CA ARG A 63 -14.08 10.28 19.20
C ARG A 63 -12.63 10.58 19.57
N SER A 64 -12.12 9.98 20.65
CA SER A 64 -10.71 10.17 21.04
C SER A 64 -9.76 9.55 20.01
N MET A 65 -10.11 8.39 19.46
CA MET A 65 -9.37 7.75 18.37
C MET A 65 -9.34 8.60 17.10
N PHE A 66 -10.48 9.20 16.70
CA PHE A 66 -10.52 10.09 15.52
C PHE A 66 -9.68 11.34 15.72
N ASN A 67 -9.72 11.96 16.91
CA ASN A 67 -8.86 13.10 17.22
C ASN A 67 -7.38 12.74 17.18
N PHE A 68 -6.99 11.59 17.72
CA PHE A 68 -5.63 11.09 17.61
C PHE A 68 -5.22 10.82 16.15
N ALA A 69 -6.10 10.21 15.35
CA ALA A 69 -5.87 9.98 13.93
C ALA A 69 -5.67 11.29 13.14
N ARG A 70 -6.44 12.35 13.46
CA ARG A 70 -6.27 13.68 12.85
C ARG A 70 -4.90 14.27 13.16
N LEU A 71 -4.44 14.18 14.42
CA LEU A 71 -3.12 14.66 14.82
C LEU A 71 -2.00 13.93 14.06
N LEU A 72 -2.10 12.61 13.92
CA LEU A 72 -1.15 11.83 13.14
C LEU A 72 -1.16 12.20 11.65
N ALA A 73 -2.34 12.36 11.06
CA ALA A 73 -2.48 12.73 9.66
C ALA A 73 -1.90 14.14 9.39
N GLN A 74 -2.18 15.12 10.24
CA GLN A 74 -1.63 16.47 10.12
C GLN A 74 -0.11 16.48 10.25
N LYS A 75 0.45 15.67 11.16
CA LYS A 75 1.89 15.56 11.34
C LYS A 75 2.60 14.94 10.13
N GLN A 76 2.01 13.92 9.52
CA GLN A 76 2.63 13.22 8.38
C GLN A 76 2.45 13.96 7.07
N THR A 77 1.28 14.56 6.85
CA THR A 77 0.91 15.17 5.56
C THR A 77 0.24 16.53 5.80
N PRO A 78 0.97 17.55 6.28
CA PRO A 78 0.39 18.85 6.62
C PRO A 78 -0.23 19.56 5.41
N ASN A 79 0.24 19.25 4.20
CA ASN A 79 -0.20 19.90 2.96
C ASN A 79 -1.37 19.16 2.28
N LEU A 80 -1.86 18.05 2.84
CA LEU A 80 -2.92 17.24 2.24
C LEU A 80 -4.20 17.31 3.09
N ARG A 81 -5.30 17.71 2.46
CA ARG A 81 -6.62 17.80 3.11
C ARG A 81 -7.38 16.47 3.10
N HIS A 82 -7.23 15.67 2.06
CA HIS A 82 -8.00 14.43 1.87
C HIS A 82 -7.88 13.40 3.01
N PRO A 83 -6.75 13.25 3.76
CA PRO A 83 -6.70 12.33 4.90
C PRO A 83 -7.61 12.77 6.05
N LEU A 84 -7.75 14.08 6.28
CA LEU A 84 -8.65 14.61 7.31
C LEU A 84 -10.11 14.42 6.92
N VAL A 85 -10.44 14.73 5.66
CA VAL A 85 -11.78 14.51 5.11
C VAL A 85 -12.19 13.04 5.20
N CYS A 86 -11.26 12.11 4.94
CA CYS A 86 -11.50 10.68 5.12
C CYS A 86 -11.88 10.34 6.58
N ILE A 87 -11.20 10.93 7.57
CA ILE A 87 -11.54 10.75 8.99
C ILE A 87 -12.93 11.35 9.29
N ASP A 88 -13.25 12.52 8.74
CA ASP A 88 -14.53 13.20 8.96
C ASP A 88 -15.71 12.42 8.38
N VAL A 89 -15.52 11.73 7.25
CA VAL A 89 -16.51 10.83 6.63
C VAL A 89 -16.74 9.60 7.51
N ILE A 90 -15.65 8.98 8.00
CA ILE A 90 -15.73 7.79 8.85
C ILE A 90 -16.42 8.15 10.18
N GLU A 91 -16.04 9.27 10.81
CA GLU A 91 -16.67 9.72 12.05
C GLU A 91 -18.18 9.96 11.86
N GLU A 92 -18.61 10.55 10.74
CA GLU A 92 -20.03 10.73 10.45
C GLU A 92 -20.78 9.41 10.36
N GLY A 93 -20.21 8.42 9.68
CA GLY A 93 -20.82 7.09 9.57
C GLY A 93 -21.00 6.41 10.93
N VAL A 94 -20.06 6.64 11.85
CA VAL A 94 -20.12 6.12 13.23
C VAL A 94 -21.12 6.89 14.10
N VAL A 95 -21.19 8.22 13.97
CA VAL A 95 -22.02 9.08 14.84
C VAL A 95 -23.47 9.16 14.35
N SER A 96 -23.67 9.41 13.06
CA SER A 96 -24.98 9.70 12.45
C SER A 96 -25.57 8.49 11.73
N GLY A 97 -24.83 7.39 11.69
CA GLY A 97 -25.24 6.12 11.11
C GLY A 97 -24.75 5.91 9.67
N PRO A 98 -24.77 4.65 9.20
CA PRO A 98 -24.00 4.24 8.03
C PRO A 98 -24.48 4.87 6.71
N ARG A 99 -25.79 5.09 6.54
CA ARG A 99 -26.33 5.73 5.33
C ARG A 99 -25.94 7.19 5.22
N VAL A 100 -25.90 7.91 6.34
CA VAL A 100 -25.44 9.31 6.38
C VAL A 100 -23.95 9.38 6.06
N GLY A 101 -23.16 8.44 6.60
CA GLY A 101 -21.75 8.29 6.25
C GLY A 101 -21.50 8.10 4.74
N LEU A 102 -22.30 7.25 4.07
CA LEU A 102 -22.19 7.05 2.62
C LEU A 102 -22.57 8.29 1.80
N LEU A 103 -23.57 9.06 2.25
CA LEU A 103 -23.91 10.33 1.59
C LEU A 103 -22.78 11.35 1.74
N LYS A 104 -22.23 11.50 2.96
CA LYS A 104 -21.08 12.36 3.20
C LYS A 104 -19.85 11.92 2.43
N GLU A 105 -19.61 10.61 2.30
CA GLU A 105 -18.54 10.06 1.45
C GLU A 105 -18.68 10.51 0.00
N SER A 106 -19.89 10.39 -0.57
CA SER A 106 -20.16 10.79 -1.94
C SER A 106 -19.94 12.29 -2.16
N GLU A 107 -20.43 13.13 -1.25
CA GLU A 107 -20.25 14.59 -1.32
C GLU A 107 -18.77 14.99 -1.21
N ALA A 108 -18.08 14.43 -0.21
CA ALA A 108 -16.66 14.67 0.04
C ALA A 108 -15.79 14.21 -1.14
N LEU A 109 -16.12 13.08 -1.76
CA LEU A 109 -15.40 12.57 -2.92
C LEU A 109 -15.51 13.54 -4.11
N LEU A 110 -16.71 14.06 -4.39
CA LEU A 110 -16.92 15.02 -5.47
C LEU A 110 -16.15 16.32 -5.24
N GLU A 111 -16.12 16.83 -4.00
CA GLU A 111 -15.31 18.00 -3.64
C GLU A 111 -13.81 17.72 -3.84
N LEU A 112 -13.31 16.61 -3.29
CA LEU A 112 -11.89 16.26 -3.35
C LEU A 112 -11.42 16.00 -4.78
N GLN A 113 -12.25 15.40 -5.63
CA GLN A 113 -11.94 15.16 -7.04
C GLN A 113 -11.64 16.46 -7.79
N GLN A 114 -12.28 17.56 -7.42
CA GLN A 114 -12.05 18.86 -8.06
C GLN A 114 -10.81 19.58 -7.55
N SER A 115 -10.24 19.16 -6.41
CA SER A 115 -9.06 19.78 -5.82
C SER A 115 -7.82 19.63 -6.70
N ASP A 116 -6.96 20.64 -6.68
CA ASP A 116 -5.68 20.61 -7.39
C ASP A 116 -4.78 19.49 -6.85
N THR A 117 -4.81 19.23 -5.54
CA THR A 117 -4.04 18.14 -4.92
C THR A 117 -4.42 16.77 -5.49
N CYS A 118 -5.72 16.50 -5.70
CA CYS A 118 -6.17 15.25 -6.32
C CYS A 118 -5.69 15.16 -7.77
N LYS A 119 -5.91 16.23 -8.55
CA LYS A 119 -5.46 16.30 -9.96
C LYS A 119 -3.96 16.09 -10.08
N SER A 120 -3.16 16.70 -9.21
CA SER A 120 -1.69 16.55 -9.18
C SER A 120 -1.26 15.14 -8.82
N LEU A 121 -1.88 14.50 -7.82
CA LEU A 121 -1.55 13.12 -7.43
C LEU A 121 -1.93 12.12 -8.53
N VAL A 122 -3.08 12.31 -9.18
CA VAL A 122 -3.50 11.52 -10.34
C VAL A 122 -2.53 11.74 -11.51
N HIS A 123 -2.14 12.98 -11.79
CA HIS A 123 -1.13 13.28 -12.79
C HIS A 123 0.19 12.56 -12.49
N PHE A 124 0.67 12.60 -11.25
CA PHE A 124 1.89 11.92 -10.83
C PHE A 124 1.81 10.39 -11.05
N PHE A 125 0.67 9.78 -10.74
CA PHE A 125 0.42 8.35 -10.97
C PHE A 125 0.55 7.95 -12.45
N PHE A 126 0.07 8.79 -13.38
CA PHE A 126 0.22 8.55 -14.82
C PHE A 126 1.62 8.90 -15.31
N ALA A 127 2.19 10.01 -14.85
CA ALA A 127 3.54 10.45 -15.22
C ALA A 127 4.59 9.40 -14.82
N GLN A 128 4.47 8.80 -13.63
CA GLN A 128 5.37 7.75 -13.17
C GLN A 128 5.39 6.54 -14.13
N ARG A 129 4.23 6.14 -14.67
CA ARG A 129 4.14 5.06 -15.67
C ARG A 129 4.63 5.49 -17.05
N GLY A 130 4.51 6.78 -17.35
CA GLY A 130 5.01 7.39 -18.58
C GLY A 130 6.54 7.40 -18.67
N THR A 131 7.25 7.40 -17.54
CA THR A 131 8.73 7.53 -17.53
C THR A 131 9.47 6.47 -18.33
N ALA A 132 8.90 5.26 -18.47
CA ALA A 132 9.51 4.17 -19.24
C ALA A 132 9.21 4.24 -20.75
N LYS A 133 8.29 5.10 -21.20
CA LYS A 133 7.88 5.23 -22.60
C LYS A 133 8.63 6.39 -23.25
N VAL A 134 9.71 6.06 -23.95
CA VAL A 134 10.51 7.03 -24.72
C VAL A 134 10.23 6.83 -26.21
N PRO A 135 9.61 7.80 -26.89
CA PRO A 135 9.39 7.75 -28.34
C PRO A 135 10.71 7.62 -29.11
N GLY A 136 10.72 6.81 -30.17
CA GLY A 136 11.92 6.49 -30.94
C GLY A 136 12.90 5.52 -30.26
N ILE A 137 12.56 4.96 -29.09
CA ILE A 137 13.37 3.95 -28.38
C ILE A 137 12.49 2.76 -27.97
N SER A 138 11.48 3.03 -27.15
CA SER A 138 10.61 1.98 -26.54
C SER A 138 9.56 1.42 -27.51
N ASP A 139 9.30 2.13 -28.61
CA ASP A 139 8.35 1.81 -29.68
C ASP A 139 8.97 1.00 -30.83
N LEU A 140 10.30 0.82 -30.83
CA LEU A 140 11.02 0.05 -31.85
C LEU A 140 10.89 -1.48 -31.70
N GLY A 141 10.15 -1.96 -30.70
CA GLY A 141 10.01 -3.40 -30.42
C GLY A 141 11.27 -4.07 -29.86
N LEU A 142 12.20 -3.28 -29.32
CA LEU A 142 13.43 -3.79 -28.71
C LEU A 142 13.10 -4.54 -27.41
N VAL A 143 13.77 -5.67 -27.21
CA VAL A 143 13.64 -6.47 -25.98
C VAL A 143 14.89 -6.26 -25.10
N PRO A 144 14.73 -5.92 -23.81
CA PRO A 144 15.86 -5.80 -22.88
C PRO A 144 16.67 -7.09 -22.82
N ARG A 145 17.99 -6.98 -22.95
CA ARG A 145 18.90 -8.13 -22.78
C ARG A 145 18.91 -8.57 -21.32
N LYS A 146 18.98 -9.89 -21.11
CA LYS A 146 19.16 -10.44 -19.77
C LYS A 146 20.54 -10.06 -19.21
N VAL A 147 20.55 -9.34 -18.08
CA VAL A 147 21.78 -9.03 -17.34
C VAL A 147 21.99 -10.15 -16.32
N ASN A 148 23.07 -10.92 -16.45
CA ASN A 148 23.34 -12.04 -15.54
C ASN A 148 24.31 -11.68 -14.41
N LYS A 149 25.09 -10.60 -14.58
CA LYS A 149 26.12 -10.16 -13.64
C LYS A 149 26.38 -8.67 -13.84
N VAL A 150 26.59 -7.95 -12.75
CA VAL A 150 26.90 -6.51 -12.77
C VAL A 150 28.23 -6.26 -12.06
N ALA A 151 29.03 -5.35 -12.59
CA ALA A 151 30.24 -4.87 -11.91
C ALA A 151 30.04 -3.42 -11.46
N VAL A 152 30.37 -3.13 -10.20
CA VAL A 152 30.35 -1.79 -9.62
C VAL A 152 31.79 -1.37 -9.37
N VAL A 153 32.19 -0.24 -9.95
CA VAL A 153 33.53 0.32 -9.81
C VAL A 153 33.49 1.42 -8.76
N GLY A 154 34.13 1.18 -7.62
CA GLY A 154 34.10 2.02 -6.43
C GLY A 154 33.24 1.41 -5.31
N GLY A 155 33.82 1.30 -4.11
CA GLY A 155 33.22 0.80 -2.87
C GLY A 155 32.94 1.90 -1.86
N GLY A 156 32.96 3.17 -2.28
CA GLY A 156 32.53 4.31 -1.49
C GLY A 156 31.02 4.32 -1.20
N LEU A 157 30.50 5.46 -0.73
CA LEU A 157 29.09 5.60 -0.32
C LEU A 157 28.11 5.23 -1.45
N MET A 158 28.27 5.80 -2.64
CA MET A 158 27.38 5.53 -3.78
C MET A 158 27.51 4.10 -4.30
N GLY A 159 28.75 3.62 -4.46
CA GLY A 159 29.00 2.28 -5.01
C GLY A 159 28.50 1.16 -4.11
N SER A 160 28.66 1.31 -2.79
CA SER A 160 28.07 0.37 -1.83
C SER A 160 26.54 0.39 -1.88
N GLY A 161 25.89 1.55 -1.98
CA GLY A 161 24.43 1.64 -2.15
C GLY A 161 23.91 0.97 -3.43
N ILE A 162 24.57 1.20 -4.57
CA ILE A 162 24.24 0.55 -5.85
C ILE A 162 24.42 -0.97 -5.75
N ALA A 163 25.52 -1.43 -5.15
CA ALA A 163 25.77 -2.85 -4.96
C ALA A 163 24.70 -3.50 -4.07
N THR A 164 24.32 -2.85 -2.97
CA THR A 164 23.25 -3.33 -2.07
C THR A 164 21.92 -3.49 -2.82
N GLU A 165 21.48 -2.47 -3.56
CA GLU A 165 20.21 -2.52 -4.30
C GLU A 165 20.18 -3.64 -5.35
N LEU A 166 21.29 -3.82 -6.08
CA LEU A 166 21.43 -4.89 -7.07
C LEU A 166 21.40 -6.29 -6.43
N ILE A 167 22.06 -6.47 -5.27
CA ILE A 167 22.06 -7.74 -4.53
C ILE A 167 20.66 -8.05 -3.98
N LEU A 168 19.95 -7.05 -3.43
CA LEU A 168 18.56 -7.20 -2.96
C LEU A 168 17.64 -7.61 -4.11
N SER A 169 17.88 -7.05 -5.30
CA SER A 169 17.23 -7.43 -6.57
C SER A 169 17.74 -8.75 -7.19
N LYS A 170 18.57 -9.52 -6.45
CA LYS A 170 19.10 -10.85 -6.84
C LYS A 170 20.06 -10.85 -8.02
N TYR A 171 20.72 -9.72 -8.31
CA TYR A 171 21.82 -9.69 -9.27
C TYR A 171 23.16 -10.08 -8.61
N PRO A 172 23.95 -10.96 -9.24
CA PRO A 172 25.35 -11.16 -8.86
C PRO A 172 26.17 -9.90 -9.13
N VAL A 173 26.80 -9.35 -8.08
CA VAL A 173 27.60 -8.11 -8.16
C VAL A 173 29.09 -8.39 -7.94
N THR A 174 29.96 -7.77 -8.73
CA THR A 174 31.40 -7.69 -8.50
C THR A 174 31.79 -6.27 -8.15
N LEU A 175 32.34 -6.05 -6.96
CA LEU A 175 32.83 -4.75 -6.52
C LEU A 175 34.33 -4.63 -6.82
N LYS A 176 34.71 -3.57 -7.53
CA LYS A 176 36.11 -3.25 -7.85
C LYS A 176 36.53 -1.98 -7.13
N GLU A 177 37.66 -2.02 -6.44
CA GLU A 177 38.30 -0.86 -5.83
C GLU A 177 39.75 -0.71 -6.29
N VAL A 178 40.38 0.41 -5.93
CA VAL A 178 41.81 0.63 -6.20
C VAL A 178 42.66 -0.20 -5.22
N ASP A 179 42.37 -0.09 -3.93
CA ASP A 179 43.13 -0.77 -2.87
C ASP A 179 42.26 -1.70 -2.03
N LYS A 180 42.91 -2.70 -1.43
CA LYS A 180 42.26 -3.67 -0.54
C LYS A 180 41.58 -3.00 0.65
N LYS A 181 42.15 -1.92 1.20
CA LYS A 181 41.57 -1.17 2.32
C LYS A 181 40.19 -0.62 1.96
N PHE A 182 40.07 0.01 0.79
CA PHE A 182 38.80 0.58 0.32
C PHE A 182 37.80 -0.50 -0.07
N LEU A 183 38.29 -1.61 -0.65
CA LEU A 183 37.45 -2.76 -0.95
C LEU A 183 36.79 -3.34 0.31
N THR A 184 37.57 -3.61 1.36
CA THR A 184 37.05 -4.13 2.63
C THR A 184 36.05 -3.17 3.24
N ALA A 185 36.38 -1.87 3.30
CA ALA A 185 35.45 -0.86 3.81
C ALA A 185 34.13 -0.79 3.03
N GLY A 186 34.15 -0.97 1.71
CA GLY A 186 32.94 -1.05 0.89
C GLY A 186 32.10 -2.29 1.18
N ILE A 187 32.75 -3.44 1.31
CA ILE A 187 32.09 -4.70 1.67
C ILE A 187 31.46 -4.61 3.06
N ASP A 188 32.14 -4.02 4.03
CA ASP A 188 31.63 -3.88 5.40
C ASP A 188 30.38 -3.01 5.46
N ARG A 189 30.30 -1.94 4.65
CA ARG A 189 29.06 -1.14 4.51
C ARG A 189 27.90 -1.95 3.94
N ILE A 190 28.17 -2.77 2.92
CA ILE A 190 27.15 -3.62 2.30
C ILE A 190 26.65 -4.67 3.31
N LYS A 191 27.55 -5.26 4.11
CA LYS A 191 27.20 -6.24 5.15
C LYS A 191 26.48 -5.62 6.34
N GLY A 192 26.87 -4.41 6.76
CA GLY A 192 26.30 -3.71 7.91
C GLY A 192 25.00 -2.97 7.63
N SER A 193 24.42 -3.11 6.43
CA SER A 193 23.09 -2.60 6.10
C SER A 193 22.03 -3.63 6.50
N GLU A 194 21.85 -3.84 7.81
CA GLU A 194 20.66 -4.48 8.41
C GLU A 194 19.69 -3.41 8.94
#